data_AF-G2E8A0-F1
#
_entry.id   AF-G2E8A0-F1
#
_cell.length_a   1.000
_cell.length_b   1.000
_cell.length_c   1.000
_cell.angle_alpha   90.00
_cell.angle_beta   90.00
_cell.angle_gamma   90.00
#
_symmetry.space_group_name_H-M   'P 1'
#
loop_
_entity.id
_entity.type
_entity.pdbx_description
1 polymer ?
#
loop_
_entity_poly.entity_id
_entity_poly.type
_entity_poly.pdbx_seq_one_letter_code
_entity_poly.pdbx_strand_id
1 'polypeptide(L)'
;HWREAWKYGLRAYRYCQHDVGHALAAIAYAAATLGWRVEPLGWSDQRLAALLGIDRETDFDPDEPEAPDLAVWVGPEPAHAEMIDAWLDRPRSYLGKANRLSTGHVSWTGIEQVHRACWRDTAQQTAPADPATLPPLTQLDGDLGAGALIRQRRSAVDFDGQTQMPREAWISMLDALLPRPGTPPFDAWRRTPRVSLLLFVHRVEGVAPGLYVLVRTPAHRDRLHRSLRSEWAWVPLDGAPAHLGLYRLVEGDARNAARALSCHQDIASDGCFAVAMLADFDAALEHGPWRYRELFWECGLIGQILYLEAEAAGLRGTGIGCFFDDAVHDLLGIQDRRWQSLYHFTVGGPVEDPRLRTEPPYAHLDERSA
;
A
#
# COMPACT_ATOMS: atom_id res chain seq x y z
N HIS A 1 -14.77 -2.00 -11.85
CA HIS A 1 -14.46 -0.91 -10.86
C HIS A 1 -15.69 -0.31 -10.14
N TRP A 2 -16.92 -0.66 -10.52
CA TRP A 2 -18.14 0.01 -10.06
C TRP A 2 -18.33 0.06 -8.53
N ARG A 3 -17.92 -0.99 -7.81
CA ARG A 3 -18.01 -1.07 -6.33
C ARG A 3 -17.34 0.12 -5.60
N GLU A 4 -16.33 0.71 -6.21
CA GLU A 4 -15.64 1.91 -5.72
C GLU A 4 -16.11 3.20 -6.43
N ALA A 5 -16.37 3.11 -7.74
CA ALA A 5 -16.69 4.26 -8.59
C ALA A 5 -17.99 4.98 -8.22
N TRP A 6 -18.98 4.28 -7.66
CA TRP A 6 -20.24 4.91 -7.23
C TRP A 6 -20.02 5.98 -6.15
N LYS A 7 -19.02 5.79 -5.27
CA LYS A 7 -18.69 6.71 -4.18
C LYS A 7 -17.59 7.69 -4.57
N TYR A 8 -16.57 7.23 -5.29
CA TYR A 8 -15.33 7.98 -5.47
C TYR A 8 -15.09 8.52 -6.90
N GLY A 9 -16.00 8.22 -7.83
CA GLY A 9 -15.88 8.62 -9.22
C GLY A 9 -14.55 8.22 -9.83
N LEU A 10 -13.90 9.14 -10.57
CA LEU A 10 -12.61 8.89 -11.24
C LEU A 10 -11.50 8.39 -10.31
N ARG A 11 -11.53 8.75 -9.01
CA ARG A 11 -10.49 8.32 -8.05
C ARG A 11 -10.59 6.84 -7.69
N ALA A 12 -11.73 6.20 -7.95
CA ALA A 12 -11.94 4.79 -7.66
C ALA A 12 -10.89 3.87 -8.27
N TYR A 13 -10.37 4.22 -9.46
CA TYR A 13 -9.30 3.44 -10.07
C TYR A 13 -8.08 3.35 -9.15
N ARG A 14 -7.63 4.48 -8.58
CA ARG A 14 -6.50 4.52 -7.63
C ARG A 14 -6.76 3.64 -6.40
N TYR A 15 -7.97 3.71 -5.85
CA TYR A 15 -8.33 2.99 -4.63
C TYR A 15 -8.38 1.48 -4.85
N CYS A 16 -8.94 1.01 -5.97
CA CYS A 16 -8.85 -0.41 -6.35
C CYS A 16 -7.40 -0.89 -6.37
N GLN A 17 -6.47 -0.08 -6.89
CA GLN A 17 -5.06 -0.48 -6.95
C GLN A 17 -4.39 -0.46 -5.57
N HIS A 18 -4.69 0.51 -4.69
CA HIS A 18 -4.21 0.45 -3.31
C HIS A 18 -4.67 -0.83 -2.60
N ASP A 19 -5.94 -1.20 -2.79
CA ASP A 19 -6.53 -2.39 -2.18
C ASP A 19 -5.84 -3.68 -2.65
N VAL A 20 -5.42 -3.76 -3.92
CA VAL A 20 -4.61 -4.87 -4.43
C VAL A 20 -3.27 -4.97 -3.69
N GLY A 21 -2.60 -3.83 -3.46
CA GLY A 21 -1.37 -3.78 -2.68
C GLY A 21 -1.56 -4.21 -1.22
N HIS A 22 -2.62 -3.71 -0.57
CA HIS A 22 -2.98 -4.12 0.79
C HIS A 22 -3.29 -5.62 0.87
N ALA A 23 -4.06 -6.14 -0.08
CA ALA A 23 -4.41 -7.54 -0.17
C ALA A 23 -3.18 -8.44 -0.39
N LEU A 24 -2.27 -8.04 -1.29
CA LEU A 24 -1.03 -8.77 -1.53
C LEU A 24 -0.20 -8.89 -0.25
N ALA A 25 -0.01 -7.81 0.50
CA ALA A 25 0.71 -7.85 1.77
C ALA A 25 -0.01 -8.72 2.80
N ALA A 26 -1.33 -8.61 2.91
CA ALA A 26 -2.10 -9.43 3.83
C ALA A 26 -1.98 -10.93 3.52
N ILE A 27 -2.04 -11.30 2.24
CA ILE A 27 -1.83 -12.69 1.79
C ILE A 27 -0.40 -13.13 2.09
N ALA A 28 0.61 -12.29 1.83
CA ALA A 28 2.01 -12.60 2.09
C ALA A 28 2.29 -12.85 3.59
N TYR A 29 1.78 -11.99 4.48
CA TYR A 29 1.88 -12.22 5.91
C TYR A 29 1.16 -13.49 6.36
N ALA A 30 -0.07 -13.73 5.87
CA ALA A 30 -0.82 -14.93 6.21
C ALA A 30 -0.09 -16.21 5.74
N ALA A 31 0.43 -16.22 4.52
CA ALA A 31 1.22 -17.32 3.98
C ALA A 31 2.49 -17.56 4.82
N ALA A 32 3.19 -16.49 5.21
CA ALA A 32 4.40 -16.59 6.03
C ALA A 32 4.11 -17.24 7.40
N THR A 33 2.93 -17.00 8.02
CA THR A 33 2.54 -17.70 9.26
C THR A 33 2.39 -19.21 9.11
N LEU A 34 2.25 -19.70 7.87
CA LEU A 34 2.17 -21.13 7.52
C LEU A 34 3.51 -21.67 6.99
N GLY A 35 4.57 -20.85 6.96
CA GLY A 35 5.83 -21.19 6.30
C GLY A 35 5.74 -21.25 4.77
N TRP A 36 4.72 -20.60 4.19
CA TRP A 36 4.49 -20.54 2.75
C TRP A 36 5.02 -19.22 2.19
N ARG A 37 5.22 -19.20 0.87
CA ARG A 37 5.59 -18.03 0.09
C ARG A 37 4.44 -17.59 -0.79
N VAL A 38 4.54 -16.35 -1.28
CA VAL A 38 3.65 -15.79 -2.29
C VAL A 38 4.50 -15.29 -3.46
N GLU A 39 4.11 -15.61 -4.69
CA GLU A 39 4.85 -15.24 -5.90
C GLU A 39 3.89 -14.67 -6.96
N PRO A 40 4.00 -13.38 -7.34
CA PRO A 40 3.28 -12.79 -8.46
C PRO A 40 3.51 -13.53 -9.77
N LEU A 41 2.44 -13.86 -10.45
CA LEU A 41 2.49 -14.50 -11.75
C LEU A 41 2.53 -13.43 -12.85
N GLY A 42 3.50 -13.53 -13.76
CA GLY A 42 3.74 -12.56 -14.82
C GLY A 42 2.77 -12.64 -16.01
N TRP A 43 1.55 -13.13 -15.83
CA TRP A 43 0.59 -13.30 -16.92
C TRP A 43 0.03 -11.97 -17.43
N SER A 44 -0.41 -11.98 -18.70
CA SER A 44 -1.14 -10.85 -19.28
C SER A 44 -2.52 -10.70 -18.66
N ASP A 45 -3.05 -9.48 -18.69
CA ASP A 45 -4.39 -9.21 -18.18
C ASP A 45 -5.45 -9.93 -19.03
N GLN A 46 -5.22 -10.07 -20.34
CA GLN A 46 -6.06 -10.88 -21.23
C GLN A 46 -6.10 -12.34 -20.79
N ARG A 47 -4.95 -12.94 -20.46
CA ARG A 47 -4.92 -14.32 -19.97
C ARG A 47 -5.67 -14.44 -18.65
N LEU A 48 -5.46 -13.50 -17.73
CA LEU A 48 -6.18 -13.49 -16.46
C LEU A 48 -7.69 -13.38 -16.65
N ALA A 49 -8.15 -12.50 -17.55
CA ALA A 49 -9.55 -12.31 -17.84
C ALA A 49 -10.19 -13.60 -18.37
N ALA A 50 -9.54 -14.25 -19.33
CA ALA A 50 -9.97 -15.54 -19.87
C ALA A 50 -9.98 -16.66 -18.82
N LEU A 51 -8.98 -16.69 -17.93
CA LEU A 51 -8.89 -17.67 -16.85
C LEU A 51 -9.94 -17.46 -15.74
N LEU A 52 -10.44 -16.24 -15.57
CA LEU A 52 -11.52 -15.93 -14.64
C LEU A 52 -12.90 -15.99 -15.31
N GLY A 53 -12.96 -16.03 -16.65
CA GLY A 53 -14.20 -16.03 -17.43
C GLY A 53 -14.94 -14.69 -17.34
N ILE A 54 -14.20 -13.60 -17.12
CA ILE A 54 -14.71 -12.23 -17.00
C ILE A 54 -14.64 -11.47 -18.34
N ASP A 55 -14.07 -12.08 -19.38
CA ASP A 55 -14.06 -11.61 -20.77
C ASP A 55 -15.33 -12.01 -21.56
N ARG A 56 -16.31 -12.63 -20.90
CA ARG A 56 -17.58 -13.04 -21.50
C ARG A 56 -18.57 -11.87 -21.52
N GLU A 57 -18.38 -10.90 -22.39
CA GLU A 57 -19.15 -9.64 -22.42
C GLU A 57 -20.68 -9.81 -22.28
N THR A 58 -21.28 -10.85 -22.87
CA THR A 58 -22.73 -11.10 -22.82
C THR A 58 -23.27 -11.57 -21.46
N ASP A 59 -22.37 -11.98 -20.56
CA ASP A 59 -22.70 -12.48 -19.23
C ASP A 59 -22.56 -11.41 -18.14
N PHE A 60 -22.10 -10.21 -18.49
CA PHE A 60 -21.91 -9.07 -17.59
C PHE A 60 -22.80 -7.89 -17.99
N ASP A 61 -23.14 -7.04 -17.01
CA ASP A 61 -23.75 -5.74 -17.30
C ASP A 61 -22.68 -4.84 -17.96
N PRO A 62 -22.94 -4.23 -19.14
CA PRO A 62 -21.96 -3.37 -19.82
C PRO A 62 -21.45 -2.19 -19.00
N ASP A 63 -22.22 -1.74 -18.00
CA ASP A 63 -21.84 -0.65 -17.10
C ASP A 63 -21.09 -1.16 -15.84
N GLU A 64 -20.93 -2.47 -15.68
CA GLU A 64 -20.25 -3.11 -14.55
C GLU A 64 -19.15 -4.10 -14.99
N PRO A 65 -18.24 -3.74 -15.91
CA PRO A 65 -17.17 -4.64 -16.31
C PRO A 65 -16.27 -4.99 -15.11
N GLU A 66 -15.86 -6.25 -15.07
CA GLU A 66 -14.85 -6.76 -14.15
C GLU A 66 -13.48 -6.75 -14.84
N ALA A 67 -12.43 -6.46 -14.06
CA ALA A 67 -11.07 -6.37 -14.54
C ALA A 67 -10.15 -7.20 -13.63
N PRO A 68 -9.22 -7.99 -14.20
CA PRO A 68 -8.20 -8.64 -13.40
C PRO A 68 -7.06 -7.66 -13.09
N ASP A 69 -6.52 -7.73 -11.87
CA ASP A 69 -5.34 -6.94 -11.49
C ASP A 69 -4.08 -7.82 -11.36
N LEU A 70 -4.12 -8.83 -10.49
CA LEU A 70 -2.94 -9.63 -10.14
C LEU A 70 -3.31 -11.07 -9.82
N ALA A 71 -2.57 -12.03 -10.40
CA ALA A 71 -2.54 -13.40 -9.92
C ALA A 71 -1.27 -13.66 -9.11
N VAL A 72 -1.41 -14.44 -8.06
CA VAL A 72 -0.30 -14.89 -7.21
C VAL A 72 -0.37 -16.39 -7.01
N TRP A 73 0.79 -17.03 -6.99
CA TRP A 73 0.96 -18.36 -6.44
C TRP A 73 1.11 -18.27 -4.93
N VAL A 74 0.49 -19.19 -4.20
CA VAL A 74 0.62 -19.31 -2.74
C VAL A 74 0.90 -20.77 -2.42
N GLY A 75 2.01 -21.05 -1.75
CA GLY A 75 2.36 -22.41 -1.37
C GLY A 75 3.72 -22.54 -0.68
N PRO A 76 4.10 -23.75 -0.24
CA PRO A 76 5.40 -23.99 0.39
C PRO A 76 6.55 -23.92 -0.63
N GLU A 77 6.30 -24.40 -1.85
CA GLU A 77 7.28 -24.50 -2.93
C GLU A 77 7.13 -23.36 -3.96
N PRO A 78 8.17 -23.05 -4.77
CA PRO A 78 8.11 -21.96 -5.72
C PRO A 78 7.07 -22.28 -6.79
N ALA A 79 6.57 -21.25 -7.45
CA ALA A 79 5.67 -21.47 -8.57
C ALA A 79 6.40 -22.23 -9.69
N HIS A 80 5.99 -23.46 -9.97
CA HIS A 80 6.43 -24.17 -11.17
C HIS A 80 5.62 -23.68 -12.37
N ALA A 81 6.10 -22.59 -12.98
CA ALA A 81 5.38 -21.89 -14.05
C ALA A 81 4.84 -22.82 -15.13
N GLU A 82 5.64 -23.78 -15.62
CA GLU A 82 5.23 -24.73 -16.64
C GLU A 82 4.06 -25.64 -16.20
N MET A 83 4.07 -26.11 -14.96
CA MET A 83 3.00 -26.95 -14.43
C MET A 83 1.71 -26.14 -14.23
N ILE A 84 1.84 -24.91 -13.74
CA ILE A 84 0.71 -24.01 -13.54
C ILE A 84 0.08 -23.65 -14.89
N ASP A 85 0.90 -23.30 -15.88
CA ASP A 85 0.45 -23.01 -17.24
C ASP A 85 -0.27 -24.23 -17.84
N ALA A 86 0.31 -25.42 -17.73
CA ALA A 86 -0.30 -26.65 -18.24
C ALA A 86 -1.64 -27.01 -17.55
N TRP A 87 -1.77 -26.74 -16.24
CA TRP A 87 -3.04 -26.94 -15.53
C TRP A 87 -4.10 -25.94 -15.98
N LEU A 88 -3.70 -24.70 -16.23
CA LEU A 88 -4.61 -23.62 -16.59
C LEU A 88 -4.99 -23.58 -18.06
N ASP A 89 -4.17 -24.13 -18.95
CA ASP A 89 -4.49 -24.22 -20.38
C ASP A 89 -5.51 -25.35 -20.67
N ARG A 90 -5.96 -26.07 -19.64
CA ARG A 90 -7.05 -27.05 -19.77
C ARG A 90 -8.34 -26.38 -20.23
N PRO A 91 -9.11 -27.02 -21.13
CA PRO A 91 -10.40 -26.53 -21.56
C PRO A 91 -11.32 -26.32 -20.36
N ARG A 92 -12.02 -25.19 -20.37
CA ARG A 92 -12.90 -24.74 -19.29
C ARG A 92 -14.19 -24.19 -19.87
N SER A 93 -15.28 -24.36 -19.13
CA SER A 93 -16.58 -23.79 -19.47
C SER A 93 -17.11 -23.07 -18.24
N TYR A 94 -17.49 -21.81 -18.44
CA TYR A 94 -18.09 -21.00 -17.39
C TYR A 94 -19.61 -21.10 -17.48
N LEU A 95 -20.26 -21.11 -16.31
CA LEU A 95 -21.71 -21.18 -16.19
C LEU A 95 -22.21 -19.96 -15.41
N GLY A 96 -23.40 -19.47 -15.77
CA GLY A 96 -24.06 -18.36 -15.11
C GLY A 96 -23.69 -16.98 -15.64
N LYS A 97 -24.44 -15.99 -15.17
CA LYS A 97 -24.28 -14.56 -15.45
C LYS A 97 -23.86 -13.82 -14.19
N ALA A 98 -23.11 -12.74 -14.35
CA ALA A 98 -22.75 -11.88 -13.24
C ALA A 98 -24.00 -11.24 -12.63
N ASN A 99 -23.98 -11.07 -11.31
CA ASN A 99 -25.02 -10.33 -10.62
C ASN A 99 -24.86 -8.83 -10.91
N ARG A 100 -25.98 -8.15 -11.15
CA ARG A 100 -26.02 -6.71 -11.26
C ARG A 100 -25.86 -6.07 -9.88
N LEU A 101 -24.93 -5.13 -9.74
CA LEU A 101 -24.58 -4.45 -8.49
C LEU A 101 -25.50 -3.25 -8.22
N SER A 102 -25.92 -2.52 -9.24
CA SER A 102 -26.77 -1.32 -9.10
C SER A 102 -27.85 -1.23 -10.18
N THR A 103 -28.95 -0.56 -9.85
CA THR A 103 -30.02 -0.26 -10.82
C THR A 103 -29.70 0.92 -11.73
N GLY A 104 -28.73 1.77 -11.37
CA GLY A 104 -28.28 2.92 -12.17
C GLY A 104 -26.78 3.20 -12.05
N HIS A 105 -26.24 3.84 -13.08
CA HIS A 105 -24.81 3.98 -13.31
C HIS A 105 -24.43 5.41 -13.72
N VAL A 106 -23.22 5.81 -13.35
CA VAL A 106 -22.60 7.07 -13.78
C VAL A 106 -21.34 6.72 -14.57
N SER A 107 -21.26 7.20 -15.81
CA SER A 107 -20.11 6.94 -16.67
C SER A 107 -18.93 7.83 -16.28
N TRP A 108 -17.83 7.19 -15.89
CA TRP A 108 -16.56 7.84 -15.56
C TRP A 108 -15.51 7.47 -16.61
N THR A 109 -15.58 8.10 -17.78
CA THR A 109 -14.75 7.75 -18.96
C THR A 109 -13.25 7.73 -18.69
N GLY A 110 -12.75 8.51 -17.74
CA GLY A 110 -11.35 8.49 -17.33
C GLY A 110 -10.90 7.18 -16.69
N ILE A 111 -11.80 6.42 -16.05
CA ILE A 111 -11.50 5.07 -15.53
C ILE A 111 -11.18 4.12 -16.69
N GLU A 112 -12.01 4.14 -17.74
CA GLU A 112 -11.78 3.28 -18.92
C GLU A 112 -10.53 3.67 -19.69
N GLN A 113 -10.23 4.97 -19.77
CA GLN A 113 -9.00 5.47 -20.39
C GLN A 113 -7.75 4.96 -19.66
N VAL A 114 -7.69 5.09 -18.33
CA VAL A 114 -6.55 4.62 -17.55
C VAL A 114 -6.49 3.09 -17.51
N HIS A 115 -7.63 2.40 -17.43
CA HIS A 115 -7.70 0.95 -17.47
C HIS A 115 -7.12 0.41 -18.78
N ARG A 116 -7.58 0.93 -19.93
CA ARG A 116 -7.06 0.55 -21.24
C ARG A 116 -5.58 0.89 -21.40
N ALA A 117 -5.14 2.05 -20.91
CA ALA A 117 -3.72 2.41 -20.95
C ALA A 117 -2.87 1.44 -20.12
N CYS A 118 -3.36 1.00 -18.96
CA CYS A 118 -2.64 0.10 -18.06
C CYS A 118 -2.78 -1.38 -18.42
N TRP A 119 -3.58 -1.73 -19.43
CA TRP A 119 -3.82 -3.10 -19.85
C TRP A 119 -2.56 -3.74 -20.42
N ARG A 120 -2.24 -4.96 -19.96
CA ARG A 120 -1.09 -5.74 -20.43
C ARG A 120 -1.57 -6.85 -21.35
N ASP A 121 -1.29 -6.73 -22.64
CA ASP A 121 -1.58 -7.78 -23.63
C ASP A 121 -0.56 -8.93 -23.57
N THR A 122 0.69 -8.62 -23.23
CA THR A 122 1.76 -9.61 -23.17
C THR A 122 2.14 -9.94 -21.74
N ALA A 123 2.48 -11.20 -21.51
CA ALA A 123 3.09 -11.64 -20.26
C ALA A 123 4.37 -10.83 -19.99
N GLN A 124 4.58 -10.44 -18.73
CA GLN A 124 5.73 -9.67 -18.29
C GLN A 124 6.55 -10.50 -17.32
N GLN A 125 7.67 -11.04 -17.79
CA GLN A 125 8.71 -11.57 -16.93
C GLN A 125 9.57 -10.40 -16.45
N THR A 126 9.19 -9.80 -15.33
CA THR A 126 10.10 -8.86 -14.66
C THR A 126 10.98 -9.69 -13.72
N ALA A 127 12.29 -9.70 -14.00
CA ALA A 127 13.28 -10.34 -13.15
C ALA A 127 13.10 -9.85 -11.70
N PRO A 128 13.18 -10.74 -10.70
CA PRO A 128 13.13 -10.32 -9.31
C PRO A 128 14.28 -9.35 -9.05
N ALA A 129 13.99 -8.22 -8.41
CA ALA A 129 15.03 -7.36 -7.91
C ALA A 129 15.69 -8.05 -6.71
N ASP A 130 17.01 -8.02 -6.64
CA ASP A 130 17.75 -8.42 -5.45
C ASP A 130 17.69 -7.27 -4.43
N PRO A 131 16.96 -7.43 -3.32
CA PRO A 131 16.94 -6.41 -2.28
C PRO A 131 18.33 -6.29 -1.64
N ALA A 132 18.64 -5.10 -1.12
CA ALA A 132 19.89 -4.89 -0.39
C ALA A 132 20.00 -5.84 0.80
N THR A 133 21.20 -6.31 1.10
CA THR A 133 21.47 -7.07 2.32
C THR A 133 21.46 -6.12 3.51
N LEU A 134 20.29 -5.97 4.13
CA LEU A 134 20.11 -5.17 5.34
C LEU A 134 20.24 -6.06 6.59
N PRO A 135 20.56 -5.48 7.76
CA PRO A 135 20.46 -6.20 9.02
C PRO A 135 19.06 -6.80 9.23
N PRO A 136 18.94 -7.92 9.96
CA PRO A 136 17.63 -8.45 10.36
C PRO A 136 16.81 -7.38 11.07
N LEU A 137 15.48 -7.46 10.91
CA LEU A 137 14.57 -6.59 11.66
C LEU A 137 14.77 -6.82 13.16
N THR A 138 14.76 -5.72 13.92
CA THR A 138 14.74 -5.78 15.37
C THR A 138 13.46 -6.49 15.82
N GLN A 139 13.59 -7.53 16.63
CA GLN A 139 12.43 -8.12 17.28
C GLN A 139 11.96 -7.15 18.37
N LEU A 140 10.73 -6.66 18.24
CA LEU A 140 10.08 -5.93 19.31
C LEU A 140 9.49 -6.94 20.31
N ASP A 141 9.64 -6.65 21.60
CA ASP A 141 8.97 -7.42 22.65
C ASP A 141 7.46 -7.20 22.51
N GLY A 142 6.72 -8.29 22.28
CA GLY A 142 5.28 -8.26 22.11
C GLY A 142 4.66 -9.60 22.47
N ASP A 143 3.54 -9.54 23.19
CA ASP A 143 2.83 -10.74 23.65
C ASP A 143 1.94 -11.37 22.55
N LEU A 144 1.71 -10.64 21.45
CA LEU A 144 0.81 -11.04 20.37
C LEU A 144 1.58 -11.63 19.19
N GLY A 145 1.24 -12.86 18.81
CA GLY A 145 1.72 -13.45 17.57
C GLY A 145 1.07 -12.81 16.32
N ALA A 146 1.73 -12.96 15.16
CA ALA A 146 1.28 -12.38 13.89
C ALA A 146 -0.20 -12.67 13.55
N GLY A 147 -0.67 -13.89 13.81
CA GLY A 147 -2.08 -14.24 13.56
C GLY A 147 -3.07 -13.45 14.41
N ALA A 148 -2.71 -13.07 15.64
CA ALA A 148 -3.55 -12.23 16.49
C ALA A 148 -3.57 -10.79 15.95
N LEU A 149 -2.40 -10.22 15.65
CA LEU A 149 -2.28 -8.87 15.07
C LEU A 149 -3.07 -8.73 13.76
N ILE A 150 -2.96 -9.69 12.85
CA ILE A 150 -3.69 -9.69 11.57
C ILE A 150 -5.21 -9.65 11.80
N ARG A 151 -5.72 -10.46 12.75
CA ARG A 151 -7.17 -10.52 13.05
C ARG A 151 -7.65 -9.30 13.83
N GLN A 152 -6.82 -8.74 14.71
CA GLN A 152 -7.17 -7.57 15.51
C GLN A 152 -7.19 -6.31 14.66
N ARG A 153 -6.32 -6.22 13.63
CA ARG A 153 -6.08 -4.98 12.90
C ARG A 153 -7.37 -4.29 12.50
N ARG A 154 -7.50 -3.01 12.82
CA ARG A 154 -8.60 -2.15 12.36
C ARG A 154 -8.05 -0.80 11.89
N SER A 155 -8.81 -0.13 11.02
CA SER A 155 -8.48 1.22 10.63
C SER A 155 -8.98 2.17 11.71
N ALA A 156 -8.09 3.05 12.18
CA ALA A 156 -8.50 4.11 13.08
C ALA A 156 -9.53 5.00 12.39
N VAL A 157 -10.59 5.34 13.12
CA VAL A 157 -11.60 6.31 12.68
C VAL A 157 -11.30 7.71 13.17
N ASP A 158 -10.55 7.83 14.26
CA ASP A 158 -10.08 9.08 14.86
C ASP A 158 -8.88 8.83 15.80
N PHE A 159 -8.16 9.89 16.16
CA PHE A 159 -7.02 9.85 17.10
C PHE A 159 -7.17 10.86 18.24
N ASP A 160 -6.60 10.57 19.39
CA ASP A 160 -6.77 11.36 20.63
C ASP A 160 -5.99 12.69 20.67
N GLY A 161 -5.09 12.91 19.70
CA GLY A 161 -4.25 14.10 19.63
C GLY A 161 -3.19 14.20 20.74
N GLN A 162 -3.00 13.17 21.55
CA GLN A 162 -2.22 13.20 22.80
C GLN A 162 -1.20 12.06 22.90
N THR A 163 -1.56 10.86 22.44
CA THR A 163 -0.69 9.69 22.49
C THR A 163 0.64 9.97 21.80
N GLN A 164 1.74 9.55 22.44
CA GLN A 164 3.09 9.61 21.88
C GLN A 164 3.55 8.21 21.49
N MET A 165 4.34 8.15 20.41
CA MET A 165 4.97 6.91 19.98
C MET A 165 6.41 6.84 20.51
N PRO A 166 6.81 5.72 21.15
CA PRO A 166 8.21 5.50 21.51
C PRO A 166 9.12 5.55 20.29
N ARG A 167 10.30 6.14 20.47
CA ARG A 167 11.27 6.34 19.40
C ARG A 167 11.70 5.05 18.73
N GLU A 168 12.02 4.02 19.53
CA GLU A 168 12.50 2.75 18.98
C GLU A 168 11.40 2.05 18.18
N ALA A 169 10.15 2.11 18.64
CA ALA A 169 9.00 1.56 17.91
C ALA A 169 8.83 2.25 16.55
N TRP A 170 8.97 3.58 16.50
CA TRP A 170 8.89 4.33 15.25
C TRP A 170 10.02 3.96 14.28
N ILE A 171 11.25 3.87 14.77
CA ILE A 171 12.41 3.45 13.96
C ILE A 171 12.22 2.03 13.43
N SER A 172 11.79 1.09 14.27
CA SER A 172 11.52 -0.31 13.88
C SER A 172 10.43 -0.40 12.82
N MET A 173 9.34 0.34 13.00
CA MET A 173 8.25 0.43 12.02
C MET A 173 8.72 0.96 10.67
N LEU A 174 9.53 2.02 10.65
CA LEU A 174 10.09 2.54 9.39
C LEU A 174 11.09 1.57 8.76
N ASP A 175 11.85 0.83 9.57
CA ASP A 175 12.81 -0.16 9.08
C ASP A 175 12.11 -1.36 8.42
N ALA A 176 10.93 -1.74 8.92
CA ALA A 176 10.06 -2.75 8.31
C ALA A 176 9.57 -2.36 6.90
N LEU A 177 9.63 -1.08 6.52
CA LEU A 177 9.27 -0.60 5.19
C LEU A 177 10.38 -0.83 4.15
N LEU A 178 11.57 -1.27 4.56
CA LEU A 178 12.68 -1.56 3.66
C LEU A 178 12.64 -3.03 3.19
N PRO A 179 12.66 -3.30 1.86
CA PRO A 179 12.70 -4.66 1.35
C PRO A 179 13.94 -5.41 1.80
N ARG A 180 13.74 -6.66 2.22
CA ARG A 180 14.80 -7.60 2.63
C ARG A 180 14.60 -8.95 1.95
N PRO A 181 15.69 -9.68 1.66
CA PRO A 181 15.58 -11.04 1.17
C PRO A 181 14.76 -11.90 2.16
N GLY A 182 13.77 -12.64 1.64
CA GLY A 182 12.98 -13.60 2.43
C GLY A 182 12.19 -13.01 3.58
N THR A 183 11.91 -11.70 3.55
CA THR A 183 11.12 -11.02 4.59
C THR A 183 9.78 -10.56 4.03
N PRO A 184 8.64 -11.03 4.59
CA PRO A 184 7.32 -10.60 4.14
C PRO A 184 7.04 -9.14 4.51
N PRO A 185 6.24 -8.41 3.70
CA PRO A 185 5.58 -8.88 2.49
C PRO A 185 6.41 -8.61 1.21
N PHE A 186 7.59 -7.99 1.33
CA PHE A 186 8.38 -7.58 0.16
C PHE A 186 9.02 -8.76 -0.58
N ASP A 187 9.20 -9.90 0.07
CA ASP A 187 9.59 -11.14 -0.59
C ASP A 187 8.53 -11.67 -1.58
N ALA A 188 7.27 -11.26 -1.44
CA ALA A 188 6.19 -11.46 -2.40
C ALA A 188 6.11 -10.36 -3.47
N TRP A 189 6.80 -9.24 -3.29
CA TRP A 189 6.86 -8.13 -4.25
C TRP A 189 8.30 -7.75 -4.54
N ARG A 190 9.06 -8.69 -5.12
CA ARG A 190 10.50 -8.54 -5.44
C ARG A 190 10.72 -7.59 -6.62
N ARG A 191 10.32 -6.34 -6.47
CA ARG A 191 10.49 -5.24 -7.39
C ARG A 191 11.46 -4.23 -6.80
N THR A 192 12.16 -3.51 -7.66
CA THR A 192 12.93 -2.35 -7.22
C THR A 192 11.97 -1.34 -6.59
N PRO A 193 12.22 -0.86 -5.36
CA PRO A 193 11.37 0.15 -4.73
C PRO A 193 11.24 1.38 -5.60
N ARG A 194 10.00 1.83 -5.81
CA ARG A 194 9.68 3.07 -6.53
C ARG A 194 9.04 4.10 -5.62
N VAL A 195 8.70 3.75 -4.38
CA VAL A 195 8.07 4.66 -3.42
C VAL A 195 9.02 5.01 -2.28
N SER A 196 9.11 6.29 -1.94
CA SER A 196 9.75 6.82 -0.72
C SER A 196 8.75 7.70 0.02
N LEU A 197 9.03 8.01 1.29
CA LEU A 197 8.01 8.57 2.17
C LEU A 197 8.39 9.96 2.63
N LEU A 198 7.48 10.92 2.45
CA LEU A 198 7.47 12.16 3.23
C LEU A 198 6.73 11.86 4.54
N LEU A 199 7.31 12.23 5.67
CA LEU A 199 6.79 12.01 7.00
C LEU A 199 6.55 13.36 7.67
N PHE A 200 5.33 13.56 8.18
CA PHE A 200 4.93 14.67 9.02
C PHE A 200 4.96 14.17 10.47
N VAL A 201 6.02 14.47 11.20
CA VAL A 201 6.27 13.94 12.55
C VAL A 201 5.71 14.92 13.58
N HIS A 202 4.85 14.44 14.49
CA HIS A 202 4.14 15.27 15.47
C HIS A 202 4.46 14.91 16.92
N ARG A 203 4.39 13.61 17.27
CA ARG A 203 4.43 13.11 18.66
C ARG A 203 5.22 11.80 18.76
N VAL A 204 6.48 11.84 18.33
CA VAL A 204 7.42 10.72 18.49
C VAL A 204 8.43 11.11 19.56
N GLU A 205 8.56 10.30 20.61
CA GLU A 205 9.41 10.59 21.76
C GLU A 205 10.86 10.82 21.33
N GLY A 206 11.51 11.85 21.86
CA GLY A 206 12.92 12.16 21.54
C GLY A 206 13.19 12.51 20.07
N VAL A 207 12.16 12.70 19.24
CA VAL A 207 12.29 13.15 17.84
C VAL A 207 11.61 14.51 17.71
N ALA A 208 12.34 15.49 17.18
CA ALA A 208 11.78 16.83 16.96
C ALA A 208 10.60 16.76 15.96
N PRO A 209 9.47 17.45 16.23
CA PRO A 209 8.41 17.59 15.24
C PRO A 209 8.94 18.25 13.96
N GLY A 210 8.42 17.84 12.80
CA GLY A 210 8.88 18.39 11.53
C GLY A 210 8.58 17.53 10.32
N LEU A 211 9.23 17.87 9.21
CA LEU A 211 9.18 17.08 7.98
C LEU A 211 10.43 16.23 7.85
N TYR A 212 10.23 14.96 7.55
CA TYR A 212 11.28 13.97 7.34
C TYR A 212 11.04 13.23 6.03
N VAL A 213 12.10 12.64 5.47
CA VAL A 213 12.01 11.75 4.31
C VAL A 213 12.65 10.41 4.66
N LEU A 214 11.92 9.33 4.41
CA LEU A 214 12.44 7.97 4.39
C LEU A 214 12.78 7.58 2.94
N VAL A 215 14.07 7.48 2.64
CA VAL A 215 14.60 7.06 1.35
C VAL A 215 14.74 5.55 1.34
N ARG A 216 13.81 4.85 0.65
CA ARG A 216 13.73 3.38 0.68
C ARG A 216 14.74 2.65 -0.21
N THR A 217 15.44 3.37 -1.08
CA THR A 217 16.51 2.83 -1.93
C THR A 217 17.59 3.89 -2.18
N PRO A 218 18.89 3.53 -2.20
CA PRO A 218 19.96 4.49 -2.46
C PRO A 218 19.77 5.30 -3.75
N ALA A 219 19.16 4.70 -4.78
CA ALA A 219 18.88 5.35 -6.07
C ALA A 219 17.94 6.57 -5.94
N HIS A 220 17.11 6.64 -4.90
CA HIS A 220 16.20 7.76 -4.68
C HIS A 220 16.87 8.95 -4.01
N ARG A 221 17.97 8.75 -3.27
CA ARG A 221 18.57 9.77 -2.39
C ARG A 221 18.87 11.07 -3.14
N ASP A 222 19.72 10.98 -4.17
CA ASP A 222 20.15 12.14 -4.94
C ASP A 222 19.03 12.70 -5.81
N ARG A 223 18.13 11.83 -6.29
CA ARG A 223 17.02 12.21 -7.16
C ARG A 223 15.98 13.02 -6.40
N LEU A 224 15.60 12.60 -5.20
CA LEU A 224 14.74 13.38 -4.33
C LEU A 224 15.45 14.67 -3.90
N HIS A 225 16.71 14.61 -3.48
CA HIS A 225 17.46 15.82 -3.09
C HIS A 225 17.48 16.89 -4.18
N ARG A 226 17.60 16.51 -5.46
CA ARG A 226 17.54 17.44 -6.61
C ARG A 226 16.12 17.90 -6.98
N SER A 227 15.07 17.21 -6.52
CA SER A 227 13.68 17.49 -6.90
C SER A 227 12.91 18.25 -5.82
N LEU A 228 13.33 18.16 -4.56
CA LEU A 228 12.76 18.94 -3.48
C LEU A 228 13.44 20.32 -3.37
N ARG A 229 12.83 21.25 -2.61
CA ARG A 229 13.41 22.58 -2.34
C ARG A 229 14.86 22.50 -1.90
N SER A 230 15.69 23.40 -2.44
CA SER A 230 17.12 23.50 -2.12
C SER A 230 17.40 23.90 -0.67
N GLU A 231 16.43 24.53 -0.01
CA GLU A 231 16.56 24.97 1.38
C GLU A 231 16.41 23.83 2.40
N TRP A 232 15.95 22.65 1.98
CA TRP A 232 15.79 21.52 2.89
C TRP A 232 17.12 21.00 3.39
N ALA A 233 17.21 20.77 4.70
CA ALA A 233 18.49 20.52 5.36
C ALA A 233 19.03 19.09 5.13
N TRP A 234 18.14 18.11 4.91
CA TRP A 234 18.48 16.70 4.68
C TRP A 234 19.45 16.10 5.72
N VAL A 235 19.20 16.39 7.00
CA VAL A 235 20.06 15.96 8.13
C VAL A 235 19.68 14.53 8.53
N PRO A 236 20.61 13.55 8.54
CA PRO A 236 20.32 12.21 9.06
C PRO A 236 19.79 12.27 10.50
N LEU A 237 18.84 11.39 10.86
CA LEU A 237 18.38 11.33 12.25
C LEU A 237 19.46 10.73 13.17
N ASP A 238 19.95 11.53 14.12
CA ASP A 238 20.99 11.12 15.07
C ASP A 238 20.62 9.86 15.85
N GLY A 239 21.42 8.80 15.77
CA GLY A 239 21.17 7.53 16.46
C GLY A 239 20.18 6.59 15.76
N ALA A 240 19.64 6.96 14.60
CA ALA A 240 18.96 5.99 13.73
C ALA A 240 19.98 5.09 13.01
N PRO A 241 19.62 3.84 12.66
CA PRO A 241 20.50 2.98 11.87
C PRO A 241 20.86 3.63 10.53
N ALA A 242 22.15 3.56 10.15
CA ALA A 242 22.64 4.21 8.93
C ALA A 242 21.95 3.69 7.66
N HIS A 243 21.50 2.44 7.66
CA HIS A 243 20.80 1.82 6.53
C HIS A 243 19.34 2.29 6.38
N LEU A 244 18.76 2.96 7.38
CA LEU A 244 17.35 3.35 7.38
C LEU A 244 17.04 4.39 6.29
N GLY A 245 18.00 5.25 5.95
CA GLY A 245 17.80 6.31 4.97
C GLY A 245 16.81 7.39 5.43
N LEU A 246 16.76 7.67 6.74
CA LEU A 246 15.86 8.67 7.33
C LEU A 246 16.57 10.03 7.50
N TYR A 247 16.00 11.06 6.89
CA TYR A 247 16.55 12.42 6.90
C TYR A 247 15.49 13.43 7.32
N ARG A 248 15.84 14.34 8.22
CA ARG A 248 15.04 15.52 8.55
C ARG A 248 15.23 16.60 7.49
N LEU A 249 14.14 17.13 6.96
CA LEU A 249 14.15 18.26 6.05
C LEU A 249 14.07 19.59 6.80
N VAL A 250 13.16 19.69 7.77
CA VAL A 250 12.93 20.89 8.58
C VAL A 250 12.30 20.52 9.92
N GLU A 251 12.67 21.24 10.99
CA GLU A 251 11.98 21.17 12.29
C GLU A 251 10.81 22.16 12.32
N GLY A 252 9.72 21.78 12.99
CA GLY A 252 8.57 22.65 13.18
C GLY A 252 7.27 21.88 13.34
N ASP A 253 6.20 22.58 13.74
CA ASP A 253 4.88 21.99 13.86
C ASP A 253 4.29 21.70 12.46
N ALA A 254 4.30 20.43 12.08
CA ALA A 254 3.81 19.96 10.78
C ALA A 254 2.32 19.60 10.78
N ARG A 255 1.60 19.73 11.92
CA ARG A 255 0.21 19.26 12.08
C ARG A 255 -0.74 19.97 11.12
N ASN A 256 -0.68 21.29 11.04
CA ASN A 256 -1.54 22.06 10.13
C ASN A 256 -1.31 21.70 8.67
N ALA A 257 -0.05 21.46 8.27
CA ALA A 257 0.28 21.02 6.92
C ALA A 257 -0.28 19.60 6.67
N ALA A 258 -0.03 18.65 7.58
CA ALA A 258 -0.52 17.28 7.46
C ALA A 258 -2.05 17.21 7.31
N ARG A 259 -2.77 17.98 8.15
CA ARG A 259 -4.23 18.14 8.09
C ARG A 259 -4.67 18.72 6.76
N ALA A 260 -4.16 19.89 6.39
CA ALA A 260 -4.57 20.60 5.19
C ALA A 260 -4.34 19.75 3.93
N LEU A 261 -3.13 19.17 3.79
CA LEU A 261 -2.75 18.36 2.63
C LEU A 261 -3.55 17.06 2.54
N SER A 262 -4.03 16.52 3.66
CA SER A 262 -4.87 15.32 3.72
C SER A 262 -6.36 15.68 3.66
N CYS A 263 -6.77 16.58 2.77
CA CYS A 263 -8.15 17.04 2.61
C CYS A 263 -8.80 17.60 3.90
N HIS A 264 -8.03 18.34 4.71
CA HIS A 264 -8.47 18.90 6.00
C HIS A 264 -8.91 17.86 7.05
N GLN A 265 -8.47 16.61 6.94
CA GLN A 265 -8.82 15.54 7.89
C GLN A 265 -7.98 15.64 9.16
N ASP A 266 -8.63 15.82 10.31
CA ASP A 266 -8.00 16.02 11.62
C ASP A 266 -7.12 14.85 12.05
N ILE A 267 -7.48 13.63 11.65
CA ILE A 267 -6.71 12.40 11.90
C ILE A 267 -5.26 12.45 11.38
N ALA A 268 -4.96 13.27 10.38
CA ALA A 268 -3.59 13.47 9.89
C ALA A 268 -2.74 14.38 10.82
N SER A 269 -3.38 15.29 11.57
CA SER A 269 -2.73 16.13 12.59
C SER A 269 -2.74 15.52 13.99
N ASP A 270 -3.73 14.68 14.30
CA ASP A 270 -3.94 14.14 15.64
C ASP A 270 -3.14 12.85 15.90
N GLY A 271 -2.61 12.22 14.86
CA GLY A 271 -1.71 11.08 14.99
C GLY A 271 -0.33 11.43 15.57
N CYS A 272 0.47 10.39 15.80
CA CYS A 272 1.88 10.50 16.13
C CYS A 272 2.70 11.00 14.94
N PHE A 273 2.38 10.52 13.74
CA PHE A 273 2.92 11.01 12.48
C PHE A 273 1.95 10.70 11.33
N ALA A 274 2.07 11.46 10.24
CA ALA A 274 1.42 11.19 8.96
C ALA A 274 2.45 10.97 7.84
N VAL A 275 2.02 10.37 6.76
CA VAL A 275 2.85 9.94 5.63
C VAL A 275 2.21 10.42 4.33
N ALA A 276 3.03 10.94 3.42
CA ALA A 276 2.72 11.05 2.00
C ALA A 276 3.69 10.18 1.20
N MET A 277 3.17 9.23 0.43
CA MET A 277 3.94 8.26 -0.34
C MET A 277 4.31 8.85 -1.70
N LEU A 278 5.60 9.20 -1.87
CA LEU A 278 6.16 9.80 -3.07
C LEU A 278 6.70 8.72 -4.00
N ALA A 279 6.06 8.55 -5.16
CA ALA A 279 6.43 7.58 -6.17
C ALA A 279 7.32 8.19 -7.27
N ASP A 280 8.35 7.46 -7.67
CA ASP A 280 9.25 7.73 -8.79
C ASP A 280 8.53 7.53 -10.14
N PHE A 281 7.63 8.45 -10.44
CA PHE A 281 6.51 8.26 -11.35
C PHE A 281 6.93 8.16 -12.82
N ASP A 282 7.56 9.19 -13.37
CA ASP A 282 7.94 9.19 -14.80
C ASP A 282 8.90 8.03 -15.12
N ALA A 283 9.90 7.77 -14.27
CA ALA A 283 10.84 6.67 -14.47
C ALA A 283 10.19 5.29 -14.38
N ALA A 284 9.10 5.13 -13.62
CA ALA A 284 8.31 3.91 -13.65
C ALA A 284 7.56 3.79 -14.99
N LEU A 285 6.89 4.85 -15.44
CA LEU A 285 6.08 4.84 -16.66
C LEU A 285 6.88 4.73 -17.96
N GLU A 286 8.18 5.07 -17.96
CA GLU A 286 9.10 4.78 -19.06
C GLU A 286 9.12 3.29 -19.45
N HIS A 287 8.83 2.39 -18.50
CA HIS A 287 8.79 0.95 -18.73
C HIS A 287 7.41 0.45 -19.16
N GLY A 288 6.42 1.33 -19.23
CA GLY A 288 5.07 1.03 -19.67
C GLY A 288 3.99 1.61 -18.74
N PRO A 289 2.82 1.98 -19.29
CA PRO A 289 1.72 2.58 -18.53
C PRO A 289 1.15 1.69 -17.43
N TRP A 290 1.22 0.35 -17.56
CA TRP A 290 0.76 -0.58 -16.52
C TRP A 290 1.52 -0.44 -15.20
N ARG A 291 2.74 0.12 -15.22
CA ARG A 291 3.51 0.44 -14.00
C ARG A 291 2.77 1.44 -13.11
N TYR A 292 1.83 2.22 -13.67
CA TYR A 292 0.93 3.06 -12.87
C TYR A 292 0.24 2.23 -11.78
N ARG A 293 -0.40 1.11 -12.13
CA ARG A 293 -1.04 0.22 -11.14
C ARG A 293 -0.06 -0.27 -10.08
N GLU A 294 1.12 -0.71 -10.52
CA GLU A 294 2.15 -1.25 -9.64
C GLU A 294 2.68 -0.24 -8.62
N LEU A 295 2.72 1.05 -8.94
CA LEU A 295 3.06 2.10 -7.97
C LEU A 295 2.02 2.16 -6.84
N PHE A 296 0.73 2.07 -7.18
CA PHE A 296 -0.35 2.02 -6.19
C PHE A 296 -0.33 0.72 -5.38
N TRP A 297 0.06 -0.40 -5.98
CA TRP A 297 0.25 -1.67 -5.28
C TRP A 297 1.40 -1.59 -4.27
N GLU A 298 2.52 -0.98 -4.63
CA GLU A 298 3.62 -0.72 -3.69
C GLU A 298 3.19 0.18 -2.53
N CYS A 299 2.42 1.23 -2.80
CA CYS A 299 1.82 2.06 -1.75
C CYS A 299 0.89 1.25 -0.82
N GLY A 300 0.06 0.36 -1.37
CA GLY A 300 -0.81 -0.51 -0.57
C GLY A 300 -0.03 -1.51 0.28
N LEU A 301 1.06 -2.08 -0.25
CA LEU A 301 1.97 -2.94 0.53
C LEU A 301 2.54 -2.17 1.73
N ILE A 302 3.08 -0.96 1.50
CA ILE A 302 3.60 -0.09 2.56
C ILE A 302 2.50 0.22 3.58
N GLY A 303 1.30 0.57 3.13
CA GLY A 303 0.17 0.85 4.02
C GLY A 303 -0.20 -0.36 4.88
N GLN A 304 -0.15 -1.58 4.35
CA GLN A 304 -0.43 -2.79 5.11
C GLN A 304 0.63 -3.08 6.18
N ILE A 305 1.91 -2.83 5.87
CA ILE A 305 2.99 -2.93 6.86
C ILE A 305 2.74 -1.92 7.97
N LEU A 306 2.48 -0.65 7.63
CA LEU A 306 2.17 0.40 8.60
C LEU A 306 0.97 0.05 9.49
N TYR A 307 -0.08 -0.57 8.93
CA TYR A 307 -1.20 -1.08 9.73
C TYR A 307 -0.76 -2.09 10.78
N LEU A 308 0.02 -3.11 10.41
CA LEU A 308 0.39 -4.18 11.34
C LEU A 308 1.46 -3.73 12.34
N GLU A 309 2.43 -2.93 11.91
CA GLU A 309 3.43 -2.34 12.80
C GLU A 309 2.79 -1.39 13.80
N ALA A 310 1.74 -0.65 13.42
CA ALA A 310 1.02 0.21 14.36
C ALA A 310 0.34 -0.62 15.45
N GLU A 311 -0.35 -1.70 15.06
CA GLU A 311 -0.98 -2.64 15.98
C GLU A 311 0.04 -3.31 16.92
N ALA A 312 1.21 -3.69 16.40
CA ALA A 312 2.32 -4.23 17.19
C ALA A 312 2.88 -3.22 18.20
N ALA A 313 2.87 -1.93 17.86
CA ALA A 313 3.26 -0.83 18.74
C ALA A 313 2.14 -0.39 19.71
N GLY A 314 1.00 -1.09 19.76
CA GLY A 314 -0.15 -0.71 20.59
C GLY A 314 -0.90 0.53 20.11
N LEU A 315 -0.71 0.92 18.85
CA LEU A 315 -1.35 2.05 18.18
C LEU A 315 -2.29 1.53 17.08
N ARG A 316 -2.91 2.45 16.33
CA ARG A 316 -3.62 2.10 15.09
C ARG A 316 -3.20 2.99 13.93
N GLY A 317 -3.26 2.41 12.74
CA GLY A 317 -3.06 3.11 11.49
C GLY A 317 -4.38 3.45 10.80
N THR A 318 -4.34 4.37 9.85
CA THR A 318 -5.36 4.47 8.81
C THR A 318 -4.78 5.00 7.51
N GLY A 319 -5.26 4.44 6.40
CA GLY A 319 -4.96 4.92 5.05
C GLY A 319 -5.82 6.12 4.69
N ILE A 320 -5.24 7.08 3.98
CA ILE A 320 -5.93 8.29 3.55
C ILE A 320 -5.84 8.38 2.02
N GLY A 321 -6.96 8.09 1.35
CA GLY A 321 -7.07 8.20 -0.11
C GLY A 321 -7.34 9.62 -0.62
N CYS A 322 -7.88 10.51 0.23
CA CYS A 322 -8.12 11.92 -0.14
C CYS A 322 -6.98 12.81 0.35
N PHE A 323 -6.29 13.44 -0.60
CA PHE A 323 -5.30 14.47 -0.35
C PHE A 323 -5.27 15.46 -1.52
N PHE A 324 -4.59 16.59 -1.33
CA PHE A 324 -4.36 17.59 -2.38
C PHE A 324 -2.99 17.38 -3.01
N ASP A 325 -2.94 16.59 -4.10
CA ASP A 325 -1.71 16.21 -4.80
C ASP A 325 -0.81 17.42 -5.11
N ASP A 326 -1.38 18.47 -5.73
CA ASP A 326 -0.63 19.67 -6.12
C ASP A 326 -0.13 20.48 -4.91
N ALA A 327 -0.90 20.53 -3.81
CA ALA A 327 -0.47 21.23 -2.60
C ALA A 327 0.69 20.49 -1.90
N VAL A 328 0.76 19.16 -2.01
CA VAL A 328 1.93 18.39 -1.56
C VAL A 328 3.15 18.75 -2.40
N HIS A 329 3.00 18.85 -3.72
CA HIS A 329 4.08 19.29 -4.61
C HIS A 329 4.53 20.71 -4.30
N ASP A 330 3.60 21.64 -4.07
CA ASP A 330 3.89 23.02 -3.67
C ASP A 330 4.68 23.06 -2.37
N LEU A 331 4.28 22.31 -1.32
CA LEU A 331 5.06 22.22 -0.09
C LEU A 331 6.49 21.77 -0.38
N LEU A 332 6.64 20.73 -1.20
CA LEU A 332 7.91 20.08 -1.50
C LEU A 332 8.79 20.81 -2.51
N GLY A 333 8.24 21.77 -3.27
CA GLY A 333 8.92 22.44 -4.37
C GLY A 333 9.03 21.59 -5.65
N ILE A 334 8.22 20.54 -5.78
CA ILE A 334 8.17 19.71 -6.98
C ILE A 334 7.35 20.44 -8.03
N GLN A 335 7.91 20.65 -9.22
CA GLN A 335 7.26 21.39 -10.33
C GLN A 335 7.03 20.52 -11.58
N ASP A 336 7.34 19.24 -11.49
CA ASP A 336 7.26 18.30 -12.58
C ASP A 336 6.63 16.99 -12.12
N ARG A 337 6.66 15.99 -13.01
CA ARG A 337 5.99 14.71 -12.82
C ARG A 337 6.92 13.61 -12.33
N ARG A 338 8.19 13.90 -12.03
CA ARG A 338 9.17 12.87 -11.62
C ARG A 338 8.78 12.19 -10.32
N TRP A 339 8.21 12.95 -9.39
CA TRP A 339 7.71 12.48 -8.11
C TRP A 339 6.25 12.83 -7.96
N GLN A 340 5.41 11.87 -7.59
CA GLN A 340 3.98 12.09 -7.36
C GLN A 340 3.56 11.53 -6.00
N SER A 341 2.77 12.30 -5.24
CA SER A 341 2.10 11.76 -4.04
C SER A 341 0.98 10.83 -4.46
N LEU A 342 1.03 9.55 -4.08
CA LEU A 342 0.06 8.56 -4.52
C LEU A 342 -0.84 8.03 -3.40
N TYR A 343 -0.41 8.10 -2.15
CA TYR A 343 -1.18 7.62 -1.01
C TYR A 343 -0.75 8.33 0.27
N HIS A 344 -1.69 8.64 1.15
CA HIS A 344 -1.38 9.14 2.48
C HIS A 344 -1.70 8.07 3.52
N PHE A 345 -1.04 8.12 4.68
CA PHE A 345 -1.28 7.24 5.81
C PHE A 345 -1.02 7.99 7.11
N THR A 346 -1.61 7.56 8.22
CA THR A 346 -1.34 8.16 9.54
C THR A 346 -1.42 7.09 10.63
N VAL A 347 -0.64 7.27 11.70
CA VAL A 347 -0.57 6.36 12.85
C VAL A 347 -0.71 7.17 14.12
N GLY A 348 -1.50 6.71 15.08
CA GLY A 348 -1.77 7.40 16.33
C GLY A 348 -2.49 6.57 17.38
N GLY A 349 -2.68 7.16 18.56
CA GLY A 349 -3.51 6.59 19.61
C GLY A 349 -4.99 6.63 19.22
N PRO A 350 -5.65 5.47 19.05
CA PRO A 350 -7.01 5.43 18.52
C PRO A 350 -8.03 5.96 19.52
N VAL A 351 -9.05 6.65 19.01
CA VAL A 351 -10.31 6.83 19.74
C VAL A 351 -11.24 5.68 19.39
N GLU A 352 -11.69 4.94 20.40
CA GLU A 352 -12.64 3.85 20.20
C GLU A 352 -14.04 4.40 19.87
N ASP A 353 -14.63 3.94 18.76
CA ASP A 353 -16.02 4.21 18.44
C ASP A 353 -16.91 3.10 19.01
N PRO A 354 -17.65 3.34 20.11
CA PRO A 354 -18.45 2.33 20.79
C PRO A 354 -19.63 1.83 19.94
N ARG A 355 -19.93 2.47 18.81
CA ARG A 355 -20.97 2.00 17.87
C ARG A 355 -20.49 0.84 17.01
N LEU A 356 -19.18 0.63 16.90
CA LEU A 356 -18.61 -0.44 16.10
C LEU A 356 -18.56 -1.73 16.93
N ARG A 357 -19.14 -2.80 16.40
CA ARG A 357 -19.04 -4.14 16.97
C ARG A 357 -17.91 -4.90 16.32
N THR A 358 -17.10 -5.57 17.13
CA THR A 358 -16.10 -6.53 16.66
C THR A 358 -16.56 -7.93 17.04
N GLU A 359 -16.75 -8.78 16.05
CA GLU A 359 -17.06 -10.19 16.23
C GLU A 359 -15.91 -11.05 15.71
N PRO A 360 -15.69 -12.25 16.27
CA PRO A 360 -14.75 -13.20 15.72
C PRO A 360 -15.04 -13.52 14.24
N PRO A 361 -14.01 -13.77 13.41
CA PRO A 361 -14.23 -14.27 12.07
C PRO A 361 -15.11 -15.52 12.10
N TYR A 362 -16.11 -15.56 11.23
CA TYR A 362 -17.05 -16.68 11.12
C TYR A 362 -17.86 -17.00 12.39
N ALA A 363 -18.07 -16.04 13.31
CA ALA A 363 -18.86 -16.26 14.52
C ALA A 363 -20.26 -16.86 14.27
N HIS A 364 -20.87 -16.55 13.11
CA HIS A 364 -22.15 -17.11 12.66
C HIS A 364 -22.13 -18.61 12.30
N LEU A 365 -20.95 -19.23 12.18
CA LEU A 365 -20.80 -20.66 11.92
C LEU A 365 -20.78 -21.49 13.21
N ASP A 366 -20.33 -20.91 14.33
CA ASP A 366 -20.31 -21.59 15.63
C ASP A 366 -21.72 -21.87 16.15
N GLU A 367 -22.71 -21.05 15.77
CA GLU A 367 -24.13 -21.23 16.12
C GLU A 367 -24.78 -22.47 15.45
N ARG A 368 -24.15 -23.06 14.42
CA ARG A 368 -24.68 -24.24 13.71
C ARG A 368 -24.16 -25.58 14.22
N SER A 369 -23.35 -25.58 15.28
CA SER A 369 -22.74 -26.80 15.85
C SER A 369 -23.38 -27.28 17.17
N ALA A 370 -24.60 -26.82 17.50
CA ALA A 370 -25.34 -27.24 18.70
C ALA A 370 -26.59 -28.06 18.36
#